data_AF-A0A2T0VTI8-F1
#
_entry.id   AF-A0A2T0VTI8-F1
#
_cell.length_a   1.000
_cell.length_b   1.000
_cell.length_c   1.000
_cell.angle_alpha   90.00
_cell.angle_beta   90.00
_cell.angle_gamma   90.00
#
_symmetry.space_group_name_H-M   'P 1'
#
loop_
_entity.id
_entity.type
_entity.pdbx_description
1 polymer ?
#
loop_
_entity_poly.entity_id
_entity_poly.type
_entity_poly.pdbx_seq_one_letter_code
_entity_poly.pdbx_strand_id
1 'polypeptide(L)'
;MSVSARVTKIIDDVRASYWFIPAVLVVCAMIVAQASIVVDRNPDIALFKLNFLATSVSVDGARAVLSVISQSVIGVAGVMFSITMVAVTFASGQYGPRLIGNFMRDRGNQWSLGILISTFTYSLLILRAVQSPQGIDVDMFVPQVSIFIALSLALVSVFTVIYHVHHVPETISVSNIIAALGKRLIADLQGMASARPIAEAATEDDQQYVDISMHTAGYVHAIAAVRLAELSADRGWTVQVLAEPGAFVHSEVPMLRIWGIGELSDEDRSDLRQCVALGHSKTEDQNVLFVVEQLVEIVGRAMSPGINDPFTAISCMQWLEAGVSVVAKHNGDLRIIDEDAVIAARISFHRLLEQSLGNCVPYVCGDVLARAELERLLEQLCRNSSDENKPIVRELISKTRSY
;
A
#
# COMPACT_ATOMS: atom_id res chain seq x y z
N MET A 1 -14.43 -3.63 -21.22
CA MET A 1 -14.74 -2.42 -20.44
C MET A 1 -13.55 -2.15 -19.53
N SER A 2 -12.58 -1.37 -20.01
CA SER A 2 -11.45 -0.94 -19.18
C SER A 2 -11.96 -0.04 -18.05
N VAL A 3 -11.56 -0.32 -16.82
CA VAL A 3 -11.94 0.46 -15.65
C VAL A 3 -11.22 1.83 -15.71
N SER A 4 -11.92 2.94 -15.47
CA SER A 4 -11.33 4.29 -15.40
C SER A 4 -10.23 4.33 -14.33
N ALA A 5 -9.13 5.07 -14.56
CA ALA A 5 -8.04 5.24 -13.60
C ALA A 5 -8.53 5.71 -12.22
N ARG A 6 -9.60 6.52 -12.20
CA ARG A 6 -10.23 6.98 -10.94
C ARG A 6 -10.90 5.85 -10.19
N VAL A 7 -11.55 4.91 -10.88
CA VAL A 7 -12.22 3.77 -10.26
C VAL A 7 -11.20 2.78 -9.73
N THR A 8 -10.15 2.49 -10.50
CA THR A 8 -9.02 1.67 -10.02
C THR A 8 -8.42 2.29 -8.76
N LYS A 9 -8.13 3.60 -8.79
CA LYS A 9 -7.66 4.34 -7.62
C LYS A 9 -8.63 4.24 -6.43
N ILE A 10 -9.93 4.45 -6.62
CA ILE A 10 -10.91 4.36 -5.51
C ILE A 10 -10.92 2.94 -4.93
N ILE A 11 -10.87 1.90 -5.77
CA ILE A 11 -10.81 0.52 -5.30
C ILE A 11 -9.54 0.28 -4.50
N ASP A 12 -8.40 0.81 -4.96
CA ASP A 12 -7.12 0.65 -4.28
C ASP A 12 -7.05 1.47 -2.98
N ASP A 13 -7.63 2.67 -2.94
CA ASP A 13 -7.75 3.51 -1.74
C ASP A 13 -8.68 2.83 -0.71
N VAL A 14 -9.79 2.24 -1.15
CA VAL A 14 -10.71 1.51 -0.27
C VAL A 14 -10.06 0.24 0.26
N ARG A 15 -9.36 -0.53 -0.57
CA ARG A 15 -8.60 -1.71 -0.14
C ARG A 15 -7.42 -1.36 0.76
N ALA A 16 -6.82 -0.19 0.57
CA ALA A 16 -5.76 0.35 1.39
C ALA A 16 -6.27 0.96 2.70
N SER A 17 -7.59 1.19 2.82
CA SER A 17 -8.18 1.83 3.98
C SER A 17 -8.10 0.92 5.20
N TYR A 18 -7.56 1.49 6.27
CA TYR A 18 -7.48 0.86 7.59
C TYR A 18 -8.82 0.36 8.11
N TRP A 19 -9.92 1.00 7.70
CA TRP A 19 -11.26 0.77 8.22
C TRP A 19 -12.09 -0.24 7.42
N PHE A 20 -11.65 -0.59 6.21
CA PHE A 20 -12.47 -1.39 5.31
C PHE A 20 -12.73 -2.80 5.87
N ILE A 21 -11.68 -3.55 6.23
CA ILE A 21 -11.83 -4.89 6.81
C ILE A 21 -12.59 -4.84 8.16
N PRO A 22 -12.24 -3.95 9.12
CA PRO A 22 -13.04 -3.81 10.34
C PRO A 22 -14.52 -3.54 10.10
N ALA A 23 -14.87 -2.64 9.18
CA ALA A 23 -16.25 -2.31 8.87
C ALA A 23 -17.01 -3.52 8.30
N VAL A 24 -16.38 -4.28 7.39
CA VAL A 24 -16.96 -5.51 6.84
C VAL A 24 -17.20 -6.54 7.93
N LEU A 25 -16.23 -6.76 8.82
CA LEU A 25 -16.37 -7.73 9.91
C LEU A 25 -17.45 -7.34 10.91
N VAL A 26 -17.62 -6.04 11.19
CA VAL A 26 -18.72 -5.54 12.04
C VAL A 26 -20.07 -5.84 11.40
N VAL A 27 -20.24 -5.57 10.10
CA VAL A 27 -21.48 -5.90 9.38
C VAL A 27 -21.74 -7.40 9.42
N CYS A 28 -20.72 -8.23 9.19
CA CYS A 28 -20.83 -9.68 9.32
C CYS A 28 -21.25 -10.09 10.74
N ALA A 29 -20.66 -9.52 11.78
CA ALA A 29 -21.03 -9.80 13.17
C ALA A 29 -22.48 -9.39 13.48
N MET A 30 -22.96 -8.27 12.93
CA MET A 30 -24.36 -7.88 13.05
C MET A 30 -25.31 -8.90 12.41
N ILE A 31 -24.97 -9.38 11.20
CA ILE A 31 -25.75 -10.41 10.50
C ILE A 31 -25.75 -11.73 11.29
N VAL A 32 -24.57 -12.17 11.74
CA VAL A 32 -24.42 -13.40 12.54
C VAL A 32 -25.20 -13.28 13.85
N ALA A 33 -25.21 -12.13 14.52
CA ALA A 33 -26.00 -11.90 15.72
C ALA A 33 -27.51 -12.01 15.47
N GLN A 34 -28.03 -11.45 14.38
CA GLN A 34 -29.45 -11.59 14.04
C GLN A 34 -29.78 -13.04 13.70
N ALA A 35 -28.93 -13.71 12.92
CA ALA A 35 -29.11 -15.11 12.56
C ALA A 35 -29.10 -16.02 13.80
N SER A 36 -28.16 -15.82 14.72
CA SER A 36 -28.08 -16.63 15.95
C SER A 36 -29.30 -16.42 16.84
N ILE A 37 -29.80 -15.19 16.98
CA ILE A 37 -31.05 -14.92 17.70
C ILE A 37 -32.25 -15.63 17.07
N VAL A 38 -32.34 -15.65 15.73
CA VAL A 38 -33.42 -16.36 15.02
C VAL A 38 -33.34 -17.86 15.26
N VAL A 39 -32.13 -18.44 15.24
CA VAL A 39 -31.92 -19.86 15.56
C VAL A 39 -32.28 -20.15 17.00
N ASP A 40 -31.86 -19.32 17.95
CA ASP A 40 -32.17 -19.48 19.38
C ASP A 40 -33.68 -19.39 19.67
N ARG A 41 -34.44 -18.62 18.88
CA ARG A 41 -35.91 -18.52 19.00
C ARG A 41 -36.66 -19.67 18.34
N ASN A 42 -36.03 -20.39 17.41
CA ASN A 42 -36.65 -21.47 16.65
C ASN A 42 -35.86 -22.77 16.86
N PRO A 43 -36.08 -23.47 17.99
CA PRO A 43 -35.30 -24.66 18.36
C PRO A 43 -35.41 -25.82 17.36
N ASP A 44 -36.42 -25.81 16.48
CA ASP A 44 -36.58 -26.80 15.39
C ASP A 44 -35.60 -26.61 14.23
N ILE A 45 -35.02 -25.40 14.09
CA ILE A 45 -34.05 -25.05 13.04
C ILE A 45 -32.62 -25.41 13.48
N ALA A 46 -32.38 -25.53 14.79
CA ALA A 46 -31.07 -25.86 15.32
C ALA A 46 -30.69 -27.32 15.01
N LEU A 47 -29.91 -27.51 13.94
CA LEU A 47 -29.31 -28.80 13.53
C LEU A 47 -28.52 -29.50 14.65
N PHE A 48 -28.04 -28.74 15.63
CA PHE A 48 -27.39 -29.24 16.84
C PHE A 48 -28.24 -28.89 18.06
N LYS A 49 -28.98 -29.86 18.60
CA LYS A 49 -29.38 -29.81 20.01
C LYS A 49 -28.11 -29.95 20.84
N LEU A 50 -27.47 -28.82 21.17
CA LEU A 50 -26.31 -28.73 22.05
C LEU A 50 -26.72 -29.09 23.50
N ASN A 51 -27.16 -30.33 23.72
CA ASN A 51 -27.56 -30.86 25.03
C ASN A 51 -26.40 -30.79 26.06
N PHE A 52 -25.14 -30.65 25.62
CA PHE A 52 -23.99 -30.47 26.50
C PHE A 52 -23.93 -29.06 27.15
N LEU A 53 -24.52 -28.04 26.52
CA LEU A 53 -24.65 -26.68 27.07
C LEU A 53 -25.99 -26.46 27.81
N ALA A 54 -26.85 -27.48 27.87
CA ALA A 54 -28.11 -27.46 28.62
C ALA A 54 -27.91 -27.45 30.15
N THR A 55 -26.68 -27.25 30.63
CA THR A 55 -26.43 -26.78 32.00
C THR A 55 -27.00 -25.37 32.11
N SER A 56 -28.03 -25.21 32.93
CA SER A 56 -28.84 -24.00 33.10
C SER A 56 -28.01 -22.70 33.28
N VAL A 57 -27.64 -22.05 32.18
CA VAL A 57 -27.11 -20.68 32.21
C VAL A 57 -28.27 -19.77 32.60
N SER A 58 -28.20 -19.14 33.76
CA SER A 58 -29.19 -18.15 34.17
C SER A 58 -29.12 -16.91 33.28
N VAL A 59 -30.24 -16.18 33.16
CA VAL A 59 -30.31 -14.89 32.44
C VAL A 59 -29.23 -13.93 32.95
N ASP A 60 -29.03 -13.87 34.26
CA ASP A 60 -28.02 -13.03 34.88
C ASP A 60 -26.60 -13.51 34.56
N GLY A 61 -26.36 -14.83 34.51
CA GLY A 61 -25.09 -15.40 34.08
C GLY A 61 -24.76 -15.06 32.62
N ALA A 62 -25.74 -15.19 31.72
CA ALA A 62 -25.59 -14.81 30.32
C ALA A 62 -25.24 -13.33 30.16
N ARG A 63 -25.96 -12.44 30.87
CA ARG A 63 -25.68 -11.00 30.87
C ARG A 63 -24.30 -10.67 31.41
N ALA A 64 -23.93 -11.30 32.53
CA ALA A 64 -22.62 -11.09 33.14
C ALA A 64 -21.50 -11.49 32.17
N VAL A 65 -21.59 -12.66 31.55
CA VAL A 65 -20.60 -13.14 30.58
C VAL A 65 -20.51 -12.21 29.37
N LEU A 66 -21.64 -11.88 28.74
CA LEU A 66 -21.67 -10.99 27.56
C LEU A 66 -21.16 -9.58 27.89
N SER A 67 -21.50 -9.06 29.06
CA SER A 67 -21.03 -7.75 29.54
C SER A 67 -19.52 -7.77 29.78
N VAL A 68 -18.99 -8.81 30.41
CA VAL A 68 -17.54 -8.97 30.63
C VAL A 68 -16.82 -9.07 29.30
N ILE A 69 -17.28 -9.91 28.37
CA ILE A 69 -16.68 -10.02 27.02
C ILE A 69 -16.68 -8.66 26.33
N SER A 70 -17.83 -7.98 26.30
CA SER A 70 -17.96 -6.68 25.65
C SER A 70 -16.99 -5.64 26.23
N GLN A 71 -16.96 -5.48 27.56
CA GLN A 71 -16.13 -4.47 28.22
C GLN A 71 -14.64 -4.79 28.12
N SER A 72 -14.24 -6.06 28.26
CA SER A 72 -12.85 -6.48 28.12
C SER A 72 -12.35 -6.31 26.69
N VAL A 73 -13.12 -6.73 25.69
CA VAL A 73 -12.70 -6.67 24.29
C VAL A 73 -12.59 -5.22 23.78
N ILE A 74 -13.52 -4.32 24.15
CA ILE A 74 -13.41 -2.91 23.75
C ILE A 74 -12.21 -2.21 24.41
N GLY A 75 -11.93 -2.53 25.68
CA GLY A 75 -10.74 -2.02 26.38
C GLY A 75 -9.45 -2.49 25.72
N VAL A 76 -9.35 -3.78 25.43
CA VAL A 76 -8.21 -4.37 24.72
C VAL A 76 -8.04 -3.78 23.32
N ALA A 77 -9.13 -3.59 22.57
CA ALA A 77 -9.09 -2.93 21.26
C ALA A 77 -8.51 -1.51 21.34
N GLY A 78 -8.90 -0.73 22.37
CA GLY A 78 -8.36 0.60 22.62
C GLY A 78 -6.86 0.59 22.93
N VAL A 79 -6.40 -0.36 23.75
CA VAL A 79 -4.97 -0.53 24.06
C VAL A 79 -4.19 -0.90 22.81
N MET A 80 -4.68 -1.86 22.02
CA MET A 80 -4.01 -2.29 20.78
C MET A 80 -3.93 -1.16 19.75
N PHE A 81 -5.02 -0.40 19.57
CA PHE A 81 -5.01 0.77 18.70
C PHE A 81 -3.99 1.83 19.16
N SER A 82 -3.89 2.05 20.47
CA SER A 82 -2.92 2.98 21.05
C SER A 82 -1.47 2.53 20.80
N ILE A 83 -1.17 1.24 21.01
CA ILE A 83 0.16 0.67 20.74
C ILE A 83 0.51 0.81 19.26
N THR A 84 -0.42 0.51 18.35
CA THR A 84 -0.18 0.70 16.91
C THR A 84 0.07 2.17 16.57
N MET A 85 -0.67 3.11 17.15
CA MET A 85 -0.46 4.53 16.87
C MET A 85 0.89 5.03 17.40
N VAL A 86 1.32 4.56 18.57
CA VAL A 86 2.66 4.84 19.12
C VAL A 86 3.73 4.28 18.20
N ALA A 87 3.57 3.04 17.74
CA ALA A 87 4.46 2.40 16.78
C ALA A 87 4.58 3.20 15.47
N VAL A 88 3.47 3.65 14.91
CA VAL A 88 3.43 4.49 13.69
C VAL A 88 4.14 5.82 13.91
N THR A 89 3.89 6.45 15.05
CA THR A 89 4.53 7.73 15.41
C THR A 89 6.04 7.57 15.56
N PHE A 90 6.48 6.48 16.20
CA PHE A 90 7.89 6.12 16.35
C PHE A 90 8.55 5.87 14.99
N ALA A 91 7.93 5.05 14.14
CA ALA A 91 8.44 4.76 12.80
C ALA A 91 8.50 6.01 11.91
N SER A 92 7.47 6.87 11.95
CA SER A 92 7.47 8.15 11.25
C SER A 92 8.58 9.08 11.75
N GLY A 93 8.85 9.08 13.06
CA GLY A 93 9.91 9.87 13.67
C GLY A 93 11.30 9.40 13.24
N GLN A 94 11.53 8.09 13.19
CA GLN A 94 12.85 7.55 12.86
C GLN A 94 13.11 7.42 11.35
N TYR A 95 12.12 7.04 10.55
CA TYR A 95 12.37 6.52 9.19
C TYR A 95 11.72 7.30 8.06
N GLY A 96 10.77 8.19 8.33
CA GLY A 96 10.12 9.03 7.32
C GLY A 96 8.60 8.96 7.40
N PRO A 97 7.89 10.10 7.28
CA PRO A 97 6.43 10.09 7.23
C PRO A 97 5.90 9.33 6.01
N ARG A 98 6.73 9.15 4.98
CA ARG A 98 6.37 8.43 3.74
C ARG A 98 6.24 6.91 3.93
N LEU A 99 6.70 6.37 5.05
CA LEU A 99 6.56 4.95 5.40
C LEU A 99 5.27 4.66 6.18
N ILE A 100 4.57 5.69 6.67
CA ILE A 100 3.31 5.55 7.44
C ILE A 100 2.23 4.82 6.64
N GLY A 101 2.17 5.06 5.33
CA GLY A 101 1.17 4.47 4.43
C GLY A 101 1.20 2.94 4.46
N ASN A 102 2.37 2.33 4.64
CA ASN A 102 2.53 0.87 4.66
C ASN A 102 2.01 0.26 5.98
N PHE A 103 2.09 0.98 7.09
CA PHE A 103 1.54 0.53 8.38
C PHE A 103 0.00 0.52 8.41
N MET A 104 -0.64 1.52 7.81
CA MET A 104 -2.12 1.57 7.74
C MET A 104 -2.70 0.53 6.77
N ARG A 105 -1.89 0.07 5.81
CA ARG A 105 -2.24 -1.01 4.86
C ARG A 105 -1.96 -2.42 5.41
N ASP A 106 -1.43 -2.53 6.61
CA ASP A 106 -1.11 -3.82 7.23
C ASP A 106 -2.39 -4.63 7.51
N ARG A 107 -2.55 -5.73 6.78
CA ARG A 107 -3.69 -6.63 6.91
C ARG A 107 -3.76 -7.27 8.31
N GLY A 108 -2.64 -7.58 8.94
CA GLY A 108 -2.61 -8.14 10.28
C GLY A 108 -3.27 -7.21 11.29
N ASN A 109 -2.97 -5.92 11.20
CA ASN A 109 -3.56 -4.91 12.07
C ASN A 109 -5.06 -4.69 11.77
N GLN A 110 -5.44 -4.63 10.48
CA GLN A 110 -6.84 -4.51 10.05
C GLN A 110 -7.71 -5.69 10.51
N TRP A 111 -7.23 -6.92 10.36
CA TRP A 111 -7.92 -8.12 10.86
C TRP A 111 -8.02 -8.12 12.38
N SER A 112 -6.93 -7.78 13.07
CA SER A 112 -6.90 -7.79 14.53
C SER A 112 -7.91 -6.82 15.13
N LEU A 113 -7.91 -5.57 14.65
CA LEU A 113 -8.88 -4.56 15.09
C LEU A 113 -10.30 -4.99 14.72
N GLY A 114 -10.49 -5.49 13.50
CA GLY A 114 -11.81 -5.91 13.02
C GLY A 114 -12.41 -7.04 13.83
N ILE A 115 -11.64 -8.07 14.19
CA ILE A 115 -12.09 -9.18 15.06
C ILE A 115 -12.54 -8.65 16.42
N LEU A 116 -11.77 -7.78 17.05
CA LEU A 116 -12.10 -7.25 18.38
C LEU A 116 -13.37 -6.40 18.36
N ILE A 117 -13.48 -5.44 17.43
CA ILE A 117 -14.68 -4.60 17.32
C ILE A 117 -15.91 -5.45 16.95
N SER A 118 -15.73 -6.49 16.16
CA SER A 118 -16.80 -7.42 15.79
C SER A 118 -17.27 -8.27 16.97
N THR A 119 -16.35 -8.82 17.77
CA THR A 119 -16.67 -9.56 19.00
C THR A 119 -17.39 -8.67 20.01
N PHE A 120 -16.95 -7.40 20.15
CA PHE A 120 -17.63 -6.40 20.96
C PHE A 120 -19.06 -6.15 20.47
N THR A 121 -19.22 -5.86 19.17
CA THR A 121 -20.52 -5.53 18.55
C THR A 121 -21.48 -6.72 18.65
N TYR A 122 -21.01 -7.92 18.34
CA TYR A 122 -21.77 -9.16 18.48
C TYR A 122 -22.25 -9.32 19.93
N SER A 123 -21.35 -9.22 20.90
CA SER A 123 -21.68 -9.41 22.33
C SER A 123 -22.70 -8.38 22.83
N LEU A 124 -22.62 -7.12 22.40
CA LEU A 124 -23.61 -6.10 22.72
C LEU A 124 -24.99 -6.38 22.11
N LEU A 125 -25.04 -6.86 20.86
CA LEU A 125 -26.30 -7.18 20.21
C LEU A 125 -27.00 -8.37 20.87
N ILE A 126 -26.25 -9.40 21.26
CA ILE A 126 -26.79 -10.53 22.02
C ILE A 126 -27.21 -10.06 23.43
N LEU A 127 -26.38 -9.24 24.11
CA LEU A 127 -26.72 -8.69 25.42
C LEU A 127 -28.04 -7.90 25.38
N ARG A 128 -28.26 -7.12 24.33
CA ARG A 128 -29.52 -6.41 24.08
C ARG A 128 -30.70 -7.37 23.88
N ALA A 129 -30.48 -8.52 23.26
CA ALA A 129 -31.51 -9.53 23.01
C ALA A 129 -31.87 -10.34 24.27
N VAL A 130 -30.98 -10.41 25.27
CA VAL A 130 -31.25 -11.06 26.56
C VAL A 130 -32.18 -10.18 27.42
N GLN A 131 -33.48 -10.38 27.28
CA GLN A 131 -34.51 -9.66 28.04
C GLN A 131 -34.72 -10.24 29.44
N SER A 132 -35.06 -9.37 30.40
CA SER A 132 -35.48 -9.75 31.75
C SER A 132 -37.00 -9.63 31.72
N PRO A 133 -37.76 -10.60 32.22
CA PRO A 133 -39.17 -10.38 32.43
C PRO A 133 -39.30 -9.27 33.48
N GLN A 134 -39.73 -8.08 33.07
CA GLN A 134 -40.39 -7.13 33.95
C GLN A 134 -41.87 -7.14 33.54
N GLY A 135 -42.57 -8.21 33.89
CA GLY A 135 -43.95 -8.45 33.50
C GLY A 135 -44.34 -9.93 33.67
N ILE A 136 -45.63 -10.18 33.90
CA ILE A 136 -46.17 -11.47 34.38
C ILE A 136 -46.19 -12.57 33.29
N ASP A 137 -45.96 -12.24 32.01
CA ASP A 137 -46.10 -13.17 30.86
C ASP A 137 -44.98 -13.06 29.79
N VAL A 138 -43.71 -12.84 30.19
CA VAL A 138 -42.58 -12.91 29.23
C VAL A 138 -41.68 -14.09 29.58
N ASP A 139 -41.69 -15.13 28.75
CA ASP A 139 -40.80 -16.29 28.88
C ASP A 139 -39.33 -15.84 29.02
N MET A 140 -38.60 -16.45 29.96
CA MET A 140 -37.17 -16.21 30.12
C MET A 140 -36.41 -16.69 28.87
N PHE A 141 -35.91 -15.75 28.07
CA PHE A 141 -35.15 -16.05 26.86
C PHE A 141 -33.64 -16.00 27.13
N VAL A 142 -33.00 -17.17 27.10
CA VAL A 142 -31.53 -17.31 27.17
C VAL A 142 -31.02 -17.92 25.86
N PRO A 143 -30.35 -17.13 24.99
CA PRO A 143 -29.91 -17.60 23.67
C PRO A 143 -28.60 -18.39 23.76
N GLN A 144 -28.70 -19.72 23.89
CA GLN A 144 -27.57 -20.60 24.15
C GLN A 144 -26.56 -20.65 23.00
N VAL A 145 -27.05 -20.73 21.75
CA VAL A 145 -26.19 -20.74 20.55
C VAL A 145 -25.46 -19.41 20.45
N SER A 146 -26.17 -18.31 20.67
CA SER A 146 -25.57 -16.98 20.64
C SER A 146 -24.47 -16.78 21.67
N ILE A 147 -24.66 -17.29 22.90
CA ILE A 147 -23.66 -17.23 23.98
C ILE A 147 -22.44 -18.08 23.62
N PHE A 148 -22.64 -19.27 23.05
CA PHE A 148 -21.53 -20.12 22.61
C PHE A 148 -20.68 -19.44 21.54
N ILE A 149 -21.32 -18.79 20.56
CA ILE A 149 -20.61 -18.00 19.54
C ILE A 149 -19.88 -16.83 20.20
N ALA A 150 -20.48 -16.12 21.17
CA ALA A 150 -19.80 -15.02 21.88
C ALA A 150 -18.54 -15.51 22.60
N LEU A 151 -18.61 -16.66 23.29
CA LEU A 151 -17.46 -17.28 23.96
C LEU A 151 -16.38 -17.72 22.96
N SER A 152 -16.79 -18.29 21.83
CA SER A 152 -15.88 -18.68 20.76
C SER A 152 -15.16 -17.47 20.16
N LEU A 153 -15.90 -16.39 19.89
CA LEU A 153 -15.35 -15.12 19.42
C LEU A 153 -14.41 -14.49 20.46
N ALA A 154 -14.74 -14.57 21.76
CA ALA A 154 -13.85 -14.11 22.82
C ALA A 154 -12.54 -14.90 22.85
N LEU A 155 -12.58 -16.22 22.64
CA LEU A 155 -11.39 -17.05 22.53
C LEU A 155 -10.53 -16.66 21.30
N VAL A 156 -11.18 -16.44 20.15
CA VAL A 156 -10.50 -15.92 18.94
C VAL A 156 -9.87 -14.55 19.19
N SER A 157 -10.54 -13.67 19.94
CA SER A 157 -10.00 -12.37 20.36
C SER A 157 -8.72 -12.54 21.20
N VAL A 158 -8.65 -13.53 22.10
CA VAL A 158 -7.41 -13.80 22.88
C VAL A 158 -6.25 -14.17 21.96
N PHE A 159 -6.46 -15.09 21.00
CA PHE A 159 -5.42 -15.44 20.02
C PHE A 159 -5.02 -14.24 19.16
N THR A 160 -5.98 -13.39 18.81
CA THR A 160 -5.75 -12.17 18.04
C THR A 160 -4.85 -11.19 18.78
N VAL A 161 -5.04 -11.03 20.10
CA VAL A 161 -4.17 -10.20 20.94
C VAL A 161 -2.75 -10.75 20.96
N ILE A 162 -2.58 -12.06 21.17
CA ILE A 162 -1.26 -12.71 21.18
C ILE A 162 -0.56 -12.50 19.83
N TYR A 163 -1.29 -12.69 18.73
CA TYR A 163 -0.78 -12.41 17.38
C TYR A 163 -0.34 -10.96 17.23
N HIS A 164 -1.16 -9.99 17.64
CA HIS A 164 -0.85 -8.57 17.46
C HIS A 164 0.36 -8.11 18.27
N VAL A 165 0.50 -8.61 19.50
CA VAL A 165 1.67 -8.33 20.35
C VAL A 165 2.97 -8.78 19.69
N HIS A 166 2.94 -9.85 18.89
CA HIS A 166 4.10 -10.31 18.12
C HIS A 166 4.25 -9.55 16.79
N HIS A 167 3.13 -9.32 16.10
CA HIS A 167 3.10 -8.75 14.76
C HIS A 167 3.57 -7.29 14.75
N VAL A 168 3.09 -6.44 15.66
CA VAL A 168 3.41 -5.01 15.64
C VAL A 168 4.92 -4.73 15.74
N PRO A 169 5.67 -5.32 16.70
CA PRO A 169 7.12 -5.15 16.74
C PRO A 169 7.84 -5.67 15.48
N GLU A 170 7.41 -6.79 14.92
CA GLU A 170 8.01 -7.37 13.71
C GLU A 170 7.77 -6.52 12.46
N THR A 171 6.60 -5.92 12.31
CA THR A 171 6.32 -4.99 11.20
C THR A 171 7.09 -3.67 11.35
N ILE A 172 7.46 -3.27 12.57
CA ILE A 172 8.30 -2.08 12.83
C ILE A 172 9.78 -2.36 12.59
N SER A 173 10.20 -3.63 12.49
CA SER A 173 11.60 -3.97 12.21
C SER A 173 12.05 -3.29 10.92
N VAL A 174 12.97 -2.34 11.07
CA VAL A 174 13.57 -1.57 9.97
C VAL A 174 14.07 -2.48 8.87
N SER A 175 14.69 -3.60 9.26
CA SER A 175 15.18 -4.61 8.33
C SER A 175 14.05 -5.21 7.48
N ASN A 176 12.86 -5.42 8.04
CA ASN A 176 11.71 -5.93 7.31
C ASN A 176 11.13 -4.87 6.35
N ILE A 177 11.06 -3.61 6.77
CA ILE A 177 10.59 -2.50 5.93
C ILE A 177 11.53 -2.30 4.74
N ILE A 178 12.84 -2.20 5.01
CA ILE A 178 13.86 -2.08 3.97
C ILE A 178 13.81 -3.28 3.03
N ALA A 179 13.71 -4.50 3.58
CA ALA A 179 13.64 -5.72 2.75
C ALA A 179 12.35 -5.79 1.91
N ALA A 180 11.22 -5.33 2.43
CA ALA A 180 9.97 -5.27 1.67
C ALA A 180 10.07 -4.27 0.51
N LEU A 181 10.58 -3.06 0.76
CA LEU A 181 10.84 -2.05 -0.27
C LEU A 181 11.84 -2.57 -1.31
N GLY A 182 12.94 -3.17 -0.88
CA GLY A 182 13.96 -3.71 -1.77
C GLY A 182 13.46 -4.86 -2.64
N LYS A 183 12.71 -5.82 -2.06
CA LYS A 183 12.08 -6.91 -2.82
C LYS A 183 11.10 -6.38 -3.86
N ARG A 184 10.33 -5.34 -3.50
CA ARG A 184 9.38 -4.70 -4.41
C ARG A 184 10.10 -3.97 -5.55
N LEU A 185 11.14 -3.19 -5.25
CA LEU A 185 11.99 -2.54 -6.24
C LEU A 185 12.56 -3.56 -7.25
N ILE A 186 13.08 -4.68 -6.76
CA ILE A 186 13.59 -5.76 -7.62
C ILE A 186 12.48 -6.32 -8.51
N ALA A 187 11.31 -6.63 -7.95
CA ALA A 187 10.18 -7.17 -8.71
C ALA A 187 9.69 -6.20 -9.80
N ASP A 188 9.55 -4.92 -9.47
CA ASP A 188 9.09 -3.88 -10.40
C ASP A 188 10.11 -3.70 -11.54
N LEU A 189 11.42 -3.62 -11.24
CA LEU A 189 12.47 -3.51 -12.25
C LEU A 189 12.60 -4.76 -13.12
N GLN A 190 12.40 -5.96 -12.56
CA GLN A 190 12.36 -7.21 -13.33
C GLN A 190 11.20 -7.23 -14.32
N GLY A 191 10.02 -6.75 -13.88
CA GLY A 191 8.85 -6.60 -14.74
C GLY A 191 9.13 -5.65 -15.90
N MET A 192 9.69 -4.47 -15.62
CA MET A 192 10.02 -3.47 -16.64
C MET A 192 11.09 -3.96 -17.64
N ALA A 193 12.13 -4.65 -17.17
CA ALA A 193 13.21 -5.15 -18.02
C ALA A 193 12.79 -6.32 -18.93
N SER A 194 11.71 -7.01 -18.59
CA SER A 194 11.14 -8.12 -19.37
C SER A 194 10.17 -7.66 -20.46
N ALA A 195 9.83 -6.36 -20.50
CA ALA A 195 8.97 -5.78 -21.51
C ALA A 195 9.61 -5.87 -22.91
N ARG A 196 8.78 -5.93 -23.96
CA ARG A 196 9.25 -6.13 -25.34
C ARG A 196 10.15 -4.96 -25.79
N PRO A 197 11.22 -5.24 -26.57
CA PRO A 197 12.01 -4.20 -27.22
C PRO A 197 11.13 -3.38 -28.17
N ILE A 198 11.30 -2.06 -28.15
CA ILE A 198 10.37 -1.10 -28.76
C ILE A 198 10.81 -0.74 -30.19
N ALA A 199 9.86 -0.60 -31.10
CA ALA A 199 10.04 0.09 -32.37
C ALA A 199 10.00 1.61 -32.14
N GLU A 200 10.98 2.36 -32.65
CA GLU A 200 10.99 3.83 -32.56
C GLU A 200 9.67 4.41 -33.09
N ALA A 201 8.88 5.01 -32.19
CA ALA A 201 7.72 5.79 -32.62
C ALA A 201 8.26 7.07 -33.27
N ALA A 202 7.99 7.22 -34.57
CA ALA A 202 8.32 8.44 -35.30
C ALA A 202 7.57 9.61 -34.66
N THR A 203 8.30 10.50 -33.99
CA THR A 203 7.80 11.84 -33.69
C THR A 203 7.84 12.63 -34.99
N GLU A 204 6.72 12.72 -35.69
CA GLU A 204 6.60 13.63 -36.83
C GLU A 204 6.57 15.07 -36.29
N ASP A 205 7.70 15.77 -36.44
CA ASP A 205 8.01 17.07 -35.84
C ASP A 205 7.15 18.24 -36.39
N ASP A 206 6.20 17.96 -37.29
CA ASP A 206 5.44 18.96 -38.07
C ASP A 206 3.91 18.86 -37.91
N GLN A 207 3.42 17.98 -37.03
CA GLN A 207 1.97 17.82 -36.79
C GLN A 207 1.43 18.77 -35.71
N GLN A 208 0.18 19.23 -35.85
CA GLN A 208 -0.49 19.97 -34.78
C GLN A 208 -0.72 19.06 -33.56
N TYR A 209 -0.47 19.60 -32.37
CA TYR A 209 -0.72 18.91 -31.11
C TYR A 209 -1.59 19.74 -30.16
N VAL A 210 -2.27 19.04 -29.25
CA VAL A 210 -3.02 19.65 -28.15
C VAL A 210 -2.54 19.08 -26.82
N ASP A 211 -2.20 19.97 -25.90
CA ASP A 211 -1.80 19.63 -24.54
C ASP A 211 -3.03 19.54 -23.62
N ILE A 212 -3.03 18.54 -22.73
CA ILE A 212 -4.09 18.31 -21.74
C ILE A 212 -3.52 18.47 -20.34
N SER A 213 -4.09 19.41 -19.60
CA SER A 213 -3.79 19.66 -18.18
C SER A 213 -4.95 19.26 -17.27
N MET A 214 -4.62 19.05 -15.99
CA MET A 214 -5.62 18.84 -14.94
C MET A 214 -6.18 20.17 -14.42
N HIS A 215 -7.44 20.16 -14.00
CA HIS A 215 -8.07 21.35 -13.39
C HIS A 215 -7.59 21.61 -11.96
N THR A 216 -6.99 20.61 -11.31
CA THR A 216 -6.58 20.65 -9.90
C THR A 216 -5.11 20.26 -9.78
N ALA A 217 -4.43 20.78 -8.76
CA ALA A 217 -3.06 20.39 -8.46
C ALA A 217 -2.99 19.04 -7.73
N GLY A 218 -1.95 18.26 -8.00
CA GLY A 218 -1.69 17.00 -7.30
C GLY A 218 -0.60 16.15 -7.93
N TYR A 219 -0.28 15.03 -7.28
CA TYR A 219 0.64 14.02 -7.79
C TYR A 219 -0.09 13.03 -8.69
N VAL A 220 0.49 12.70 -9.84
CA VAL A 220 0.01 11.61 -10.69
C VAL A 220 0.16 10.29 -9.94
N HIS A 221 -0.94 9.59 -9.69
CA HIS A 221 -0.96 8.27 -9.02
C HIS A 221 -0.95 7.13 -10.01
N ALA A 222 -1.83 7.21 -11.01
CA ALA A 222 -2.02 6.14 -11.97
C ALA A 222 -2.41 6.71 -13.33
N ILE A 223 -1.94 6.01 -14.36
CA ILE A 223 -2.27 6.27 -15.76
C ILE A 223 -2.92 4.99 -16.31
N ALA A 224 -4.14 5.10 -16.81
CA ALA A 224 -4.83 4.01 -17.48
C ALA A 224 -4.33 3.86 -18.92
N ALA A 225 -3.11 3.33 -19.07
CA ALA A 225 -2.44 3.18 -20.35
C ALA A 225 -3.28 2.41 -21.39
N VAL A 226 -3.92 1.31 -20.99
CA VAL A 226 -4.82 0.52 -21.84
C VAL A 226 -5.94 1.40 -22.40
N ARG A 227 -6.55 2.24 -21.56
CA ARG A 227 -7.64 3.14 -22.00
C ARG A 227 -7.12 4.24 -22.93
N LEU A 228 -5.91 4.76 -22.68
CA LEU A 228 -5.27 5.70 -23.59
C LEU A 228 -4.99 5.06 -24.95
N ALA A 229 -4.56 3.79 -24.98
CA ALA A 229 -4.34 3.03 -26.21
C ALA A 229 -5.66 2.76 -26.96
N GLU A 230 -6.75 2.43 -26.26
CA GLU A 230 -8.09 2.30 -26.85
C GLU A 230 -8.54 3.62 -27.49
N LEU A 231 -8.44 4.74 -26.77
CA LEU A 231 -8.81 6.07 -27.29
C LEU A 231 -7.93 6.48 -28.48
N SER A 232 -6.64 6.17 -28.41
CA SER A 232 -5.66 6.39 -29.49
C SER A 232 -6.08 5.67 -30.76
N ALA A 233 -6.43 4.38 -30.66
CA ALA A 233 -6.87 3.57 -31.79
C ALA A 233 -8.25 3.98 -32.34
N ASP A 234 -9.22 4.23 -31.47
CA ASP A 234 -10.60 4.58 -31.86
C ASP A 234 -10.67 5.92 -32.60
N ARG A 235 -9.80 6.86 -32.24
CA ARG A 235 -9.82 8.24 -32.75
C ARG A 235 -8.69 8.55 -33.73
N GLY A 236 -7.75 7.62 -33.94
CA GLY A 236 -6.59 7.80 -34.81
C GLY A 236 -5.58 8.82 -34.29
N TRP A 237 -5.45 8.92 -32.97
CA TRP A 237 -4.54 9.87 -32.32
C TRP A 237 -3.20 9.22 -32.01
N THR A 238 -2.20 10.04 -31.74
CA THR A 238 -0.99 9.59 -31.03
C THR A 238 -0.94 10.28 -29.68
N VAL A 239 -0.95 9.49 -28.60
CA VAL A 239 -0.95 10.01 -27.23
C VAL A 239 0.44 9.94 -26.64
N GLN A 240 0.95 11.06 -26.17
CA GLN A 240 2.19 11.15 -25.40
C GLN A 240 1.91 11.50 -23.94
N VAL A 241 2.44 10.71 -23.02
CA VAL A 241 2.44 10.95 -21.59
C VAL A 241 3.64 11.84 -21.25
N LEU A 242 3.36 13.05 -20.78
CA LEU A 242 4.37 14.03 -20.35
C LEU A 242 4.65 13.94 -18.85
N ALA A 243 3.62 13.65 -18.04
CA ALA A 243 3.73 13.55 -16.59
C ALA A 243 3.66 12.08 -16.14
N GLU A 244 4.80 11.53 -15.74
CA GLU A 244 4.92 10.17 -15.21
C GLU A 244 4.21 10.02 -13.84
N PRO A 245 3.82 8.79 -13.43
CA PRO A 245 3.43 8.51 -12.05
C PRO A 245 4.46 9.07 -11.05
N GLY A 246 4.00 9.86 -10.10
CA GLY A 246 4.82 10.61 -9.13
C GLY A 246 5.11 12.06 -9.50
N ALA A 247 4.87 12.49 -10.74
CA ALA A 247 5.01 13.89 -11.13
C ALA A 247 3.93 14.75 -10.46
N PHE A 248 4.29 15.98 -10.07
CA PHE A 248 3.34 16.96 -9.57
C PHE A 248 2.85 17.84 -10.74
N VAL A 249 1.53 17.90 -10.93
CA VAL A 249 0.89 18.66 -12.01
C VAL A 249 -0.11 19.67 -11.46
N HIS A 250 -0.43 20.69 -12.25
CA HIS A 250 -1.48 21.69 -12.00
C HIS A 250 -2.02 22.22 -13.34
N SER A 251 -2.89 23.24 -13.32
CA SER A 251 -3.57 23.76 -14.52
C SER A 251 -2.66 24.14 -15.69
N GLU A 252 -1.45 24.62 -15.40
CA GLU A 252 -0.49 25.09 -16.41
C GLU A 252 0.54 24.02 -16.79
N VAL A 253 0.52 22.84 -16.14
CA VAL A 253 1.47 21.76 -16.40
C VAL A 253 0.75 20.66 -17.17
N PRO A 254 1.07 20.46 -18.45
CA PRO A 254 0.42 19.44 -19.26
C PRO A 254 0.87 18.05 -18.82
N MET A 255 -0.09 17.11 -18.79
CA MET A 255 0.16 15.71 -18.46
C MET A 255 0.13 14.79 -19.67
N LEU A 256 -0.65 15.14 -20.69
CA LEU A 256 -0.75 14.42 -21.94
C LEU A 256 -0.59 15.40 -23.10
N ARG A 257 -0.02 14.93 -24.20
CA ARG A 257 0.03 15.60 -25.49
C ARG A 257 -0.56 14.70 -26.55
N ILE A 258 -1.47 15.25 -27.36
CA ILE A 258 -2.21 14.50 -28.38
C ILE A 258 -1.84 15.03 -29.76
N TRP A 259 -1.38 14.16 -30.65
CA TRP A 259 -1.02 14.47 -32.04
C TRP A 259 -2.03 13.85 -33.02
N GLY A 260 -2.01 14.31 -34.27
CA GLY A 260 -2.83 13.78 -35.37
C GLY A 260 -4.24 14.35 -35.44
N ILE A 261 -4.47 15.55 -34.89
CA ILE A 261 -5.82 16.09 -34.69
C ILE A 261 -5.95 17.58 -35.04
N GLY A 262 -7.20 18.01 -35.26
CA GLY A 262 -7.63 19.41 -35.15
C GLY A 262 -8.09 19.77 -33.72
N GLU A 263 -9.25 20.39 -33.55
CA GLU A 263 -9.78 20.71 -32.22
C GLU A 263 -10.35 19.48 -31.49
N LEU A 264 -9.96 19.26 -30.23
CA LEU A 264 -10.59 18.27 -29.33
C LEU A 264 -11.93 18.80 -28.81
N SER A 265 -12.95 17.94 -28.85
CA SER A 265 -14.22 18.21 -28.18
C SER A 265 -14.06 18.21 -26.65
N ASP A 266 -15.02 18.81 -25.94
CA ASP A 266 -15.03 18.78 -24.46
C ASP A 266 -15.16 17.36 -23.90
N GLU A 267 -15.84 16.47 -24.63
CA GLU A 267 -15.97 15.05 -24.28
C GLU A 267 -14.61 14.34 -24.35
N ASP A 268 -13.86 14.53 -25.43
CA ASP A 268 -12.52 13.95 -25.59
C ASP A 268 -11.56 14.43 -24.49
N ARG A 269 -11.61 15.72 -24.16
CA ARG A 269 -10.83 16.30 -23.07
C ARG A 269 -11.24 15.73 -21.71
N SER A 270 -12.51 15.39 -21.52
CA SER A 270 -12.99 14.74 -20.30
C SER A 270 -12.46 13.31 -20.20
N ASP A 271 -12.56 12.54 -21.28
CA ASP A 271 -12.13 11.15 -21.34
C ASP A 271 -10.62 11.01 -21.10
N LEU A 272 -9.81 11.85 -21.75
CA LEU A 272 -8.35 11.88 -21.54
C LEU A 272 -7.99 12.21 -20.08
N ARG A 273 -8.70 13.16 -19.45
CA ARG A 273 -8.49 13.48 -18.02
C ARG A 273 -8.94 12.34 -17.09
N GLN A 274 -9.91 11.51 -17.49
CA GLN A 274 -10.33 10.34 -16.71
C GLN A 274 -9.33 9.19 -16.77
N CYS A 275 -8.40 9.21 -17.74
CA CYS A 275 -7.29 8.26 -17.82
C CYS A 275 -6.15 8.55 -16.84
N VAL A 276 -6.15 9.71 -16.19
CA VAL A 276 -5.12 10.09 -15.21
C VAL A 276 -5.77 10.31 -13.84
N ALA A 277 -5.22 9.66 -12.81
CA ALA A 277 -5.66 9.84 -11.43
C ALA A 277 -4.63 10.69 -10.66
N LEU A 278 -5.10 11.75 -9.99
CA LEU A 278 -4.28 12.56 -9.09
C LEU A 278 -4.54 12.23 -7.63
N GLY A 279 -3.55 12.44 -6.76
CA GLY A 279 -3.75 12.51 -5.32
C GLY A 279 -2.81 13.47 -4.59
N HIS A 280 -2.95 13.53 -3.27
CA HIS A 280 -2.31 14.56 -2.42
C HIS A 280 -0.84 14.28 -2.10
N SER A 281 -0.38 13.03 -2.22
CA SER A 281 1.00 12.60 -1.97
C SER A 281 1.42 11.62 -3.06
N LYS A 282 2.72 11.37 -3.25
CA LYS A 282 3.16 10.26 -4.12
C LYS A 282 2.66 8.92 -3.59
N THR A 283 2.45 7.98 -4.50
CA THR A 283 2.13 6.58 -4.20
C THR A 283 3.19 5.68 -4.80
N GLU A 284 3.33 4.52 -4.18
CA GLU A 284 4.16 3.41 -4.61
C GLU A 284 3.63 2.72 -5.89
N ASP A 285 2.35 2.90 -6.19
CA ASP A 285 1.69 2.31 -7.36
C ASP A 285 2.14 2.99 -8.65
N GLN A 286 2.44 2.19 -9.67
CA GLN A 286 3.04 2.59 -10.96
C GLN A 286 4.31 3.48 -10.88
N ASN A 287 4.95 3.61 -9.72
CA ASN A 287 6.06 4.53 -9.50
C ASN A 287 7.25 3.86 -8.78
N VAL A 288 8.11 3.21 -9.56
CA VAL A 288 9.31 2.53 -9.06
C VAL A 288 10.32 3.50 -8.43
N LEU A 289 10.42 4.73 -8.96
CA LEU A 289 11.34 5.74 -8.46
C LEU A 289 10.94 6.24 -7.06
N PHE A 290 9.66 6.15 -6.70
CA PHE A 290 9.24 6.48 -5.34
C PHE A 290 9.70 5.45 -4.31
N VAL A 291 9.80 4.17 -4.68
CA VAL A 291 10.41 3.13 -3.82
C VAL A 291 11.89 3.43 -3.59
N VAL A 292 12.59 3.87 -4.64
CA VAL A 292 13.98 4.35 -4.56
C VAL A 292 14.07 5.57 -3.63
N GLU A 293 13.22 6.58 -3.79
CA GLU A 293 13.17 7.76 -2.93
C GLU A 293 12.94 7.40 -1.46
N GLN A 294 12.08 6.42 -1.15
CA GLN A 294 11.84 5.96 0.21
C GLN A 294 13.10 5.33 0.83
N LEU A 295 13.83 4.49 0.08
CA LEU A 295 15.09 3.90 0.55
C LEU A 295 16.18 4.97 0.76
N VAL A 296 16.29 5.94 -0.14
CA VAL A 296 17.21 7.08 0.00
C VAL A 296 16.84 7.97 1.19
N GLU A 297 15.54 8.18 1.45
CA GLU A 297 15.09 8.93 2.63
C GLU A 297 15.52 8.23 3.93
N ILE A 298 15.43 6.89 3.99
CA ILE A 298 15.92 6.10 5.12
C ILE A 298 17.44 6.27 5.27
N VAL A 299 18.21 6.24 4.17
CA VAL A 299 19.67 6.51 4.20
C VAL A 299 19.95 7.89 4.81
N GLY A 300 19.32 8.94 4.29
CA GLY A 300 19.55 10.30 4.77
C GLY A 300 19.18 10.51 6.23
N ARG A 301 18.13 9.84 6.73
CA ARG A 301 17.76 9.87 8.15
C ARG A 301 18.69 9.07 9.03
N ALA A 302 19.06 7.86 8.62
CA ALA A 302 19.99 7.02 9.35
C ALA A 302 21.34 7.74 9.54
N MET A 303 21.79 8.47 8.52
CA MET A 303 23.02 9.28 8.57
C MET A 303 22.85 10.66 9.22
N SER A 304 21.66 11.02 9.71
CA SER A 304 21.45 12.32 10.35
C SER A 304 22.20 12.40 11.69
N PRO A 305 22.68 13.59 12.12
CA PRO A 305 23.48 13.73 13.34
C PRO A 305 22.80 13.22 14.62
N GLY A 306 21.46 13.17 14.64
CA GLY A 306 20.68 12.70 15.79
C GLY A 306 20.50 11.18 15.85
N ILE A 307 20.70 10.45 14.75
CA ILE A 307 20.56 8.98 14.68
C ILE A 307 21.94 8.33 14.53
N ASN A 308 22.69 8.73 13.49
CA ASN A 308 24.03 8.24 13.16
C ASN A 308 24.15 6.70 13.15
N ASP A 309 23.28 6.05 12.38
CA ASP A 309 23.21 4.60 12.21
C ASP A 309 23.68 4.18 10.80
N PRO A 310 24.99 3.97 10.59
CA PRO A 310 25.53 3.58 9.29
C PRO A 310 25.07 2.19 8.83
N PHE A 311 24.71 1.27 9.73
CA PHE A 311 24.30 -0.09 9.33
C PHE A 311 22.92 -0.11 8.67
N THR A 312 22.00 0.73 9.13
CA THR A 312 20.71 0.93 8.47
C THR A 312 20.89 1.55 7.08
N ALA A 313 21.76 2.55 6.95
CA ALA A 313 22.09 3.15 5.65
C ALA A 313 22.72 2.13 4.68
N ILE A 314 23.68 1.33 5.17
CA ILE A 314 24.31 0.23 4.43
C ILE A 314 23.26 -0.76 3.93
N SER A 315 22.34 -1.17 4.80
CA SER A 315 21.27 -2.10 4.43
C SER A 315 20.41 -1.55 3.29
N CYS A 316 20.03 -0.26 3.34
CA CYS A 316 19.28 0.38 2.25
C CYS A 316 20.08 0.42 0.94
N MET A 317 21.36 0.79 0.99
CA MET A 317 22.23 0.83 -0.19
C MET A 317 22.41 -0.55 -0.83
N GLN A 318 22.50 -1.62 -0.03
CA GLN A 318 22.55 -2.99 -0.53
C GLN A 318 21.28 -3.37 -1.29
N TRP A 319 20.09 -3.01 -0.78
CA TRP A 319 18.83 -3.25 -1.50
C TRP A 319 18.67 -2.39 -2.75
N LEU A 320 19.14 -1.13 -2.72
CA LEU A 320 19.21 -0.27 -3.90
C LEU A 320 20.13 -0.87 -4.97
N GLU A 321 21.34 -1.30 -4.60
CA GLU A 321 22.28 -1.95 -5.53
C GLU A 321 21.68 -3.23 -6.10
N ALA A 322 21.06 -4.07 -5.28
CA ALA A 322 20.42 -5.30 -5.75
C ALA A 322 19.30 -5.01 -6.77
N GLY A 323 18.51 -3.96 -6.56
CA GLY A 323 17.51 -3.48 -7.50
C GLY A 323 18.12 -3.00 -8.81
N VAL A 324 19.08 -2.07 -8.76
CA VAL A 324 19.74 -1.52 -9.96
C VAL A 324 20.51 -2.60 -10.73
N SER A 325 21.09 -3.58 -10.02
CA SER A 325 21.80 -4.72 -10.62
C SER A 325 20.91 -5.58 -11.52
N VAL A 326 19.58 -5.60 -11.30
CA VAL A 326 18.62 -6.28 -12.19
C VAL A 326 18.72 -5.76 -13.62
N VAL A 327 18.88 -4.45 -13.77
CA VAL A 327 18.85 -3.75 -15.06
C VAL A 327 20.24 -3.33 -15.53
N ALA A 328 21.29 -3.65 -14.77
CA ALA A 328 22.67 -3.29 -15.10
C ALA A 328 23.17 -3.87 -16.44
N LYS A 329 22.64 -5.04 -16.83
CA LYS A 329 22.93 -5.68 -18.13
C LYS A 329 21.89 -5.38 -19.21
N HIS A 330 20.82 -4.69 -18.86
CA HIS A 330 19.81 -4.29 -19.83
C HIS A 330 20.37 -3.13 -20.65
N ASN A 331 20.35 -3.27 -21.97
CA ASN A 331 20.75 -2.21 -22.89
C ASN A 331 19.47 -1.52 -23.37
N GLY A 332 19.40 -0.19 -23.22
CA GLY A 332 18.21 0.61 -23.49
C GLY A 332 17.46 1.05 -22.23
N ASP A 333 16.45 1.90 -22.42
CA ASP A 333 15.67 2.47 -21.32
C ASP A 333 14.49 1.57 -20.93
N LEU A 334 14.12 1.63 -19.64
CA LEU A 334 12.99 0.90 -19.09
C LEU A 334 11.67 1.63 -19.39
N ARG A 335 10.65 0.86 -19.80
CA ARG A 335 9.29 1.37 -19.98
C ARG A 335 8.56 1.48 -18.65
N ILE A 336 7.98 2.65 -18.41
CA ILE A 336 6.99 2.82 -17.32
C ILE A 336 5.61 2.32 -17.77
N ILE A 337 5.28 2.53 -19.05
CA ILE A 337 4.01 2.14 -19.66
C ILE A 337 4.27 1.13 -20.78
N ASP A 338 3.68 -0.06 -20.65
CA ASP A 338 3.81 -1.18 -21.59
C ASP A 338 2.67 -1.20 -22.62
N GLU A 339 2.44 -0.06 -23.28
CA GLU A 339 1.48 0.07 -24.37
C GLU A 339 2.14 0.78 -25.56
N ASP A 340 2.20 0.12 -26.72
CA ASP A 340 2.91 0.63 -27.91
C ASP A 340 2.21 1.83 -28.54
N ALA A 341 0.89 1.94 -28.36
CA ALA A 341 0.08 3.06 -28.88
C ALA A 341 0.22 4.35 -28.05
N VAL A 342 1.00 4.32 -26.96
CA VAL A 342 1.19 5.46 -26.05
C VAL A 342 2.69 5.76 -25.92
N ILE A 343 3.08 6.97 -26.32
CA ILE A 343 4.45 7.45 -26.14
C ILE A 343 4.61 7.83 -24.67
N ALA A 344 5.50 7.15 -23.95
CA ALA A 344 5.77 7.46 -22.54
C ALA A 344 7.25 7.70 -22.30
N ALA A 345 7.53 8.52 -21.29
CA ALA A 345 8.88 8.73 -20.82
C ALA A 345 9.48 7.42 -20.27
N ARG A 346 10.80 7.31 -20.42
CA ARG A 346 11.55 6.09 -20.13
C ARG A 346 12.53 6.34 -18.99
N ILE A 347 12.83 5.30 -18.24
CA ILE A 347 13.82 5.36 -17.16
C ILE A 347 15.13 4.80 -17.71
N SER A 348 16.07 5.70 -18.00
CA SER A 348 17.43 5.32 -18.34
C SER A 348 18.16 4.72 -17.14
N PHE A 349 19.13 3.85 -17.41
CA PHE A 349 20.02 3.32 -16.36
C PHE A 349 20.72 4.45 -15.59
N HIS A 350 21.14 5.51 -16.29
CA HIS A 350 21.75 6.69 -15.67
C HIS A 350 20.81 7.36 -14.67
N ARG A 351 19.57 7.67 -15.07
CA ARG A 351 18.58 8.29 -14.18
C ARG A 351 18.32 7.42 -12.95
N LEU A 352 18.16 6.10 -13.14
CA LEU A 352 17.93 5.17 -12.04
C LEU A 352 19.12 5.12 -11.07
N LEU A 353 20.35 5.05 -11.58
CA LEU A 353 21.56 4.99 -10.77
C LEU A 353 21.80 6.29 -9.98
N GLU A 354 21.68 7.44 -10.63
CA GLU A 354 21.80 8.75 -9.98
C GLU A 354 20.73 8.93 -8.90
N GLN A 355 19.47 8.59 -9.19
CA GLN A 355 18.38 8.77 -8.22
C GLN A 355 18.43 7.79 -7.05
N SER A 356 19.11 6.65 -7.21
CA SER A 356 19.32 5.64 -6.16
C SER A 356 20.63 5.88 -5.40
N LEU A 357 21.70 5.18 -5.77
CA LEU A 357 23.00 5.23 -5.09
C LEU A 357 23.65 6.62 -5.22
N GLY A 358 23.37 7.36 -6.29
CA GLY A 358 23.88 8.72 -6.48
C GLY A 358 23.35 9.70 -5.42
N ASN A 359 22.05 9.66 -5.13
CA ASN A 359 21.44 10.48 -4.10
C ASN A 359 21.85 10.07 -2.67
N CYS A 360 22.43 8.88 -2.48
CA CYS A 360 23.00 8.48 -1.20
C CYS A 360 24.34 9.18 -0.90
N VAL A 361 25.12 9.54 -1.93
CA VAL A 361 26.50 10.07 -1.81
C VAL A 361 26.61 11.21 -0.78
N PRO A 362 25.79 12.28 -0.83
CA PRO A 362 25.93 13.41 0.11
C PRO A 362 25.69 13.03 1.57
N TYR A 363 24.95 11.94 1.83
CA TYR A 363 24.63 11.49 3.18
C TYR A 363 25.69 10.57 3.77
N VAL A 364 26.33 9.74 2.93
CA VAL A 364 27.21 8.66 3.41
C VAL A 364 28.70 8.97 3.33
N CYS A 365 29.13 9.90 2.48
CA CYS A 365 30.56 10.18 2.28
C CYS A 365 31.29 10.70 3.55
N GLY A 366 30.55 11.29 4.49
CA GLY A 366 31.11 11.72 5.78
C GLY A 366 31.43 10.58 6.76
N ASP A 367 30.88 9.38 6.53
CA ASP A 367 31.08 8.21 7.40
C ASP A 367 31.96 7.15 6.72
N VAL A 368 32.96 6.64 7.44
CA VAL A 368 33.96 5.72 6.88
C VAL A 368 33.34 4.39 6.47
N LEU A 369 32.41 3.85 7.27
CA LEU A 369 31.81 2.55 7.03
C LEU A 369 30.82 2.62 5.84
N ALA A 370 29.93 3.61 5.87
CA ALA A 370 28.93 3.78 4.83
C ALA A 370 29.57 4.15 3.48
N ARG A 371 30.60 5.02 3.46
CA ARG A 371 31.35 5.33 2.23
C ARG A 371 32.06 4.11 1.66
N ALA A 372 32.77 3.35 2.49
CA ALA A 372 33.50 2.16 2.04
C ALA A 372 32.54 1.11 1.43
N GLU A 373 31.37 0.95 2.02
CA GLU A 373 30.35 0.04 1.49
C GLU A 373 29.74 0.55 0.18
N LEU A 374 29.43 1.85 0.06
CA LEU A 374 28.95 2.43 -1.19
C LEU A 374 29.96 2.21 -2.33
N GLU A 375 31.25 2.45 -2.08
CA GLU A 375 32.30 2.18 -3.07
C GLU A 375 32.32 0.69 -3.47
N ARG A 376 32.26 -0.21 -2.50
CA ARG A 376 32.23 -1.67 -2.76
C ARG A 376 31.03 -2.07 -3.62
N LEU A 377 29.85 -1.52 -3.33
CA LEU A 377 28.62 -1.77 -4.06
C LEU A 377 28.69 -1.24 -5.50
N LEU A 378 29.21 -0.02 -5.70
CA LEU A 378 29.40 0.54 -7.03
C LEU A 378 30.44 -0.24 -7.85
N GLU A 379 31.54 -0.70 -7.25
CA GLU A 379 32.52 -1.55 -7.92
C GLU A 379 31.91 -2.90 -8.33
N GLN A 380 31.08 -3.50 -7.47
CA GLN A 380 30.34 -4.71 -7.78
C GLN A 380 29.36 -4.50 -8.94
N LEU A 381 28.58 -3.42 -8.91
CA LEU A 381 27.65 -3.05 -9.97
C LEU A 381 28.38 -2.83 -11.30
N CYS A 382 29.53 -2.14 -11.28
CA CYS A 382 30.35 -1.89 -12.45
C CYS A 382 30.85 -3.19 -13.11
N ARG A 383 31.27 -4.18 -12.31
CA ARG A 383 31.67 -5.50 -12.83
C ARG A 383 30.52 -6.24 -13.52
N ASN A 384 29.30 -6.05 -13.03
CA ASN A 384 28.11 -6.75 -13.51
C ASN A 384 27.35 -6.00 -14.62
N SER A 385 27.71 -4.74 -14.89
CA SER A 385 27.06 -3.90 -15.89
C SER A 385 27.46 -4.23 -17.33
N SER A 386 26.61 -3.91 -18.30
CA SER A 386 26.97 -3.93 -19.72
C SER A 386 28.09 -2.94 -20.05
N ASP A 387 28.74 -3.10 -21.20
CA ASP A 387 29.81 -2.18 -21.62
C ASP A 387 29.32 -0.75 -21.83
N GLU A 388 28.04 -0.57 -22.18
CA GLU A 388 27.37 0.73 -22.29
C GLU A 388 27.12 1.39 -20.92
N ASN A 389 26.78 0.60 -19.90
CA ASN A 389 26.47 1.10 -18.57
C ASN A 389 27.71 1.31 -17.68
N LYS A 390 28.82 0.61 -17.95
CA LYS A 390 30.08 0.71 -17.18
C LYS A 390 30.61 2.16 -17.02
N PRO A 391 30.67 3.00 -18.07
CA PRO A 391 31.13 4.39 -17.94
C PRO A 391 30.29 5.18 -16.93
N ILE A 392 28.97 5.00 -16.94
CA ILE A 392 28.03 5.69 -16.05
C ILE A 392 28.32 5.32 -14.58
N VAL A 393 28.55 4.03 -14.30
CA VAL A 393 28.90 3.59 -12.93
C VAL A 393 30.27 4.13 -12.51
N ARG A 394 31.26 4.17 -13.42
CA ARG A 394 32.60 4.71 -13.13
C ARG A 394 32.57 6.19 -12.80
N GLU A 395 31.72 6.96 -13.47
CA GLU A 395 31.51 8.38 -13.14
C GLU A 395 31.05 8.53 -11.69
N LEU A 396 30.05 7.74 -11.26
CA LEU A 396 29.57 7.78 -9.89
C LEU A 396 30.61 7.31 -8.85
N ILE A 397 31.43 6.30 -9.18
CA ILE A 397 32.58 5.91 -8.34
C ILE A 397 33.55 7.08 -8.16
N SER A 398 33.88 7.78 -9.25
CA SER A 398 34.80 8.92 -9.21
C SER A 398 34.24 10.06 -8.36
N LYS A 399 32.94 10.35 -8.49
CA LYS A 399 32.21 11.33 -7.68
C LYS A 399 32.29 10.96 -6.20
N THR A 400 32.00 9.70 -5.85
CA THR A 400 32.02 9.20 -4.46
C THR A 400 33.40 9.35 -3.80
N ARG A 401 34.48 9.13 -4.57
CA ARG A 401 35.87 9.28 -4.08
C ARG A 401 36.35 10.73 -3.99
N SER A 402 35.68 11.65 -4.68
CA SER A 402 36.02 13.08 -4.69
C SER A 402 35.36 13.90 -3.58
N TYR A 403 34.31 13.34 -2.97
CA TYR A 403 33.69 13.84 -1.74
C TYR A 403 34.57 13.52 -0.52
#